data_AF-A0A936G9Y6-F1
#
_entry.id   AF-A0A936G9Y6-F1
#
_cell.length_a   1.000
_cell.length_b   1.000
_cell.length_c   1.000
_cell.angle_alpha   90.00
_cell.angle_beta   90.00
_cell.angle_gamma   90.00
#
_symmetry.space_group_name_H-M   'P 1'
#
loop_
_entity.id
_entity.type
_entity.pdbx_description
1 polymer ?
#
loop_
_entity_poly.entity_id
_entity_poly.type
_entity_poly.pdbx_seq_one_letter_code
_entity_poly.pdbx_strand_id
1 'polypeptide(L)'
;MLGRTFDPDASLKLIVEEKCTVILGVPTLFQVWMNSPQFENADFSHVRFFHQRRRTVPALFVQAWSEKKGVVMRQGYGLTEVGVNCFSMTDEDALRKLGSVGKPIFHSEMRLVDADCNDVPIGETGETDHQRRSRSRGLLEHN
;
A
#
# COMPACT_ATOMS: atom_id res chain seq x y z
N MET A 1 -18.44 0.04 4.63
CA MET A 1 -19.85 -0.42 4.65
C MET A 1 -19.93 -1.80 5.28
N LEU A 2 -20.84 -1.98 6.25
CA LEU A 2 -21.16 -3.27 6.89
C LEU A 2 -22.53 -3.74 6.39
N GLY A 3 -22.55 -4.43 5.25
CA GLY A 3 -23.62 -5.38 4.91
C GLY A 3 -23.24 -6.76 5.48
N ARG A 4 -24.23 -7.60 5.85
CA ARG A 4 -23.97 -8.95 6.40
C ARG A 4 -23.12 -9.83 5.47
N THR A 5 -23.09 -9.51 4.17
CA THR A 5 -22.24 -10.10 3.14
C THR A 5 -21.76 -8.98 2.20
N PHE A 6 -20.55 -9.15 1.65
CA PHE A 6 -19.99 -8.23 0.68
C PHE A 6 -20.67 -8.41 -0.69
N ASP A 7 -21.15 -7.32 -1.28
CA ASP A 7 -21.73 -7.26 -2.62
C ASP A 7 -20.81 -6.40 -3.53
N PRO A 8 -20.19 -6.99 -4.57
CA PRO A 8 -19.29 -6.26 -5.44
C PRO A 8 -19.99 -5.18 -6.27
N ASP A 9 -21.21 -5.43 -6.73
CA ASP A 9 -21.91 -4.54 -7.64
C ASP A 9 -22.42 -3.32 -6.87
N ALA A 10 -23.00 -3.56 -5.69
CA ALA A 10 -23.43 -2.50 -4.80
C ALA A 10 -22.25 -1.65 -4.31
N SER A 11 -21.10 -2.27 -4.02
CA SER A 11 -19.91 -1.52 -3.59
C SER A 11 -19.27 -0.70 -4.71
N LEU A 12 -19.23 -1.21 -5.94
CA LEU A 12 -18.79 -0.45 -7.12
C LEU A 12 -19.69 0.76 -7.36
N LYS A 13 -21.00 0.55 -7.35
CA LYS A 13 -21.99 1.62 -7.48
C LYS A 13 -21.77 2.71 -6.42
N LEU A 14 -21.56 2.31 -5.18
CA LEU A 14 -21.33 3.25 -4.09
C LEU A 14 -20.04 4.07 -4.25
N ILE A 15 -18.95 3.44 -4.69
CA ILE A 15 -17.68 4.14 -4.93
C ILE A 15 -17.86 5.27 -5.95
N VAL A 16 -18.68 5.03 -6.97
CA VAL A 16 -19.00 6.00 -8.03
C VAL A 16 -19.95 7.08 -7.51
N GLU A 17 -21.08 6.71 -6.90
CA GLU A 17 -22.11 7.64 -6.44
C GLU A 17 -21.60 8.59 -5.36
N GLU A 18 -20.83 8.07 -4.39
CA GLU A 18 -20.27 8.86 -3.28
C GLU A 18 -18.96 9.57 -3.66
N LYS A 19 -18.53 9.46 -4.92
CA LYS A 19 -17.29 10.05 -5.43
C LYS A 19 -16.08 9.77 -4.53
N CYS A 20 -15.95 8.52 -4.11
CA CYS A 20 -14.83 8.08 -3.26
C CYS A 20 -13.50 8.34 -3.96
N THR A 21 -12.59 9.12 -3.36
CA THR A 21 -11.34 9.54 -4.01
C THR A 21 -10.14 8.64 -3.72
N VAL A 22 -10.20 7.86 -2.64
CA VAL A 22 -9.17 6.91 -2.22
C VAL A 22 -9.85 5.64 -1.75
N ILE A 23 -9.47 4.50 -2.32
CA ILE A 23 -10.07 3.21 -1.99
C ILE A 23 -8.99 2.29 -1.42
N LEU A 24 -9.22 1.81 -0.19
CA LEU A 24 -8.37 0.84 0.47
C LEU A 24 -8.94 -0.56 0.26
N GLY A 25 -8.11 -1.51 -0.16
CA GLY A 25 -8.56 -2.87 -0.41
C GLY A 25 -7.46 -3.91 -0.28
N VAL A 26 -7.87 -5.17 -0.27
CA VAL A 26 -6.97 -6.32 -0.37
C VAL A 26 -7.05 -6.90 -1.79
N PRO A 27 -6.04 -7.66 -2.25
CA PRO A 27 -6.01 -8.18 -3.62
C PRO A 27 -7.26 -8.97 -4.00
N THR A 28 -7.78 -9.77 -3.07
CA THR A 28 -9.03 -10.51 -3.26
C THR A 28 -10.22 -9.58 -3.55
N LEU A 29 -10.32 -8.44 -2.87
CA LEU A 29 -11.41 -7.48 -3.10
C LEU A 29 -11.37 -6.91 -4.52
N PHE A 30 -10.18 -6.52 -4.98
CA PHE A 30 -9.98 -6.03 -6.33
C PHE A 30 -10.26 -7.12 -7.38
N GLN A 31 -9.93 -8.39 -7.09
CA GLN A 31 -10.30 -9.53 -7.95
C GLN A 31 -11.82 -9.71 -8.05
N VAL A 32 -12.54 -9.64 -6.92
CA VAL A 32 -14.01 -9.74 -6.94
C VAL A 32 -14.61 -8.61 -7.78
N TRP A 33 -14.11 -7.38 -7.63
CA TRP A 33 -14.54 -6.28 -8.49
C TRP A 33 -14.23 -6.52 -9.96
N MET A 34 -13.01 -6.91 -10.35
CA MET A 34 -12.70 -7.16 -11.77
C MET A 34 -13.56 -8.25 -12.43
N ASN A 35 -14.14 -9.15 -11.64
CA ASN A 35 -15.04 -10.21 -12.11
C ASN A 35 -16.53 -9.79 -12.10
N SER A 36 -16.86 -8.62 -11.55
CA SER A 36 -18.23 -8.08 -11.59
C SER A 36 -18.54 -7.54 -12.99
N PRO A 37 -19.73 -7.83 -13.55
CA PRO A 37 -20.19 -7.24 -14.81
C PRO A 37 -20.24 -5.70 -14.78
N GLN A 38 -20.45 -5.11 -13.60
CA GLN A 38 -20.55 -3.66 -13.39
C GLN A 38 -19.18 -3.00 -13.39
N PHE A 39 -18.11 -3.78 -13.23
CA PHE A 39 -16.76 -3.25 -13.23
C PHE A 39 -16.47 -2.52 -14.52
N GLU A 40 -16.79 -3.07 -15.69
CA GLU A 40 -16.50 -2.44 -16.98
C GLU A 40 -17.07 -1.02 -17.07
N ASN A 41 -18.30 -0.83 -16.60
CA ASN A 41 -19.02 0.44 -16.62
C ASN A 41 -18.72 1.37 -15.45
N ALA A 42 -18.04 0.91 -14.41
CA ALA A 42 -17.68 1.75 -13.27
C ALA A 42 -16.64 2.80 -13.67
N ASP A 43 -17.02 4.08 -13.62
CA ASP A 43 -16.10 5.21 -13.85
C ASP A 43 -15.34 5.53 -12.56
N PHE A 44 -14.01 5.49 -12.64
CA PHE A 44 -13.11 5.81 -11.55
C PHE A 44 -12.29 7.08 -11.83
N SER A 45 -12.70 7.94 -12.76
CA SER A 45 -12.02 9.19 -13.10
C SER A 45 -11.83 10.13 -11.90
N HIS A 46 -12.72 10.07 -10.89
CA HIS A 46 -12.61 10.80 -9.62
C HIS A 46 -11.72 10.12 -8.58
N VAL A 47 -11.35 8.86 -8.81
CA VAL A 47 -10.47 8.10 -7.90
C VAL A 47 -9.03 8.50 -8.17
N ARG A 48 -8.35 8.99 -7.14
CA ARG A 48 -6.94 9.36 -7.21
C ARG A 48 -6.05 8.13 -7.26
N PHE A 49 -6.31 7.16 -6.40
CA PHE A 49 -5.60 5.88 -6.37
C PHE A 49 -6.36 4.82 -5.55
N PHE A 50 -6.10 3.56 -5.91
CA PHE A 50 -6.39 2.40 -5.07
C PHE A 50 -5.16 2.08 -4.21
N HIS A 51 -5.35 1.63 -2.98
CA HIS A 51 -4.25 1.27 -2.10
C HIS A 51 -4.40 -0.15 -1.57
N GLN A 52 -3.34 -0.93 -1.74
CA GLN A 52 -3.27 -2.33 -1.32
C GLN A 52 -2.18 -2.51 -0.25
N ARG A 53 -2.52 -3.24 0.83
CA ARG A 53 -1.68 -3.40 2.03
C ARG A 53 -1.19 -4.83 2.23
N ARG A 54 -0.60 -5.46 1.22
CA ARG A 54 0.01 -6.79 1.32
C ARG A 54 1.39 -6.85 0.68
N ARG A 55 2.20 -7.78 1.23
CA ARG A 55 3.58 -8.07 0.81
C ARG A 55 3.70 -8.59 -0.62
N THR A 56 2.67 -9.24 -1.15
CA THR A 56 2.73 -9.88 -2.48
C THR A 56 1.43 -9.71 -3.25
N VAL A 57 1.48 -8.84 -4.27
CA VAL A 57 0.50 -8.79 -5.35
C VAL A 57 1.23 -9.09 -6.64
N PRO A 58 0.74 -10.01 -7.49
CA PRO A 58 1.38 -10.28 -8.78
C PRO A 58 1.50 -9.00 -9.60
N ALA A 59 2.66 -8.73 -10.18
CA ALA A 59 2.90 -7.56 -11.03
C ALA A 59 1.85 -7.43 -12.16
N LEU A 60 1.52 -8.56 -12.78
CA LEU A 60 0.50 -8.68 -13.83
C LEU A 60 -0.89 -8.19 -13.36
N PHE A 61 -1.22 -8.39 -12.09
CA PHE A 61 -2.49 -7.92 -11.54
C PHE A 61 -2.57 -6.40 -11.49
N VAL A 62 -1.51 -5.76 -10.98
CA VAL A 62 -1.41 -4.30 -10.88
C VAL A 62 -1.42 -3.66 -12.27
N GLN A 63 -0.70 -4.27 -13.22
CA GLN A 63 -0.68 -3.84 -14.62
C GLN A 63 -2.07 -3.94 -15.26
N ALA A 64 -2.71 -5.12 -15.19
CA ALA A 64 -4.03 -5.33 -15.76
C ALA A 64 -5.08 -4.38 -15.16
N TRP A 65 -5.01 -4.09 -13.87
CA TRP A 65 -5.88 -3.10 -13.22
C TRP A 65 -5.67 -1.70 -13.81
N SER A 66 -4.41 -1.26 -13.90
CA SER A 66 -4.06 0.05 -14.42
C SER A 66 -4.42 0.20 -15.90
N GLU A 67 -4.24 -0.84 -16.70
CA GLU A 67 -4.59 -0.86 -18.12
C GLU A 67 -6.11 -0.79 -18.33
N LYS A 68 -6.88 -1.57 -17.56
CA LYS A 68 -8.35 -1.62 -17.71
C LYS A 68 -9.05 -0.35 -17.24
N LYS A 69 -8.54 0.31 -16.21
CA LYS A 69 -9.23 1.43 -15.54
C LYS A 69 -8.53 2.77 -15.63
N GLY A 70 -7.27 2.81 -16.05
CA GLY A 70 -6.50 4.06 -16.09
C GLY A 70 -6.25 4.67 -14.71
N VAL A 71 -6.45 3.91 -13.62
CA VAL A 71 -6.26 4.39 -12.24
C VAL A 71 -5.11 3.63 -11.58
N VAL A 72 -4.28 4.39 -10.88
CA VAL A 72 -3.09 3.88 -10.20
C VAL A 72 -3.46 3.03 -8.99
N MET A 73 -2.76 1.90 -8.84
CA MET A 73 -2.83 1.05 -7.64
C MET A 73 -1.51 1.13 -6.86
N ARG A 74 -1.53 1.87 -5.75
CA ARG A 74 -0.40 1.99 -4.83
C ARG A 74 -0.29 0.78 -3.92
N GLN A 75 0.93 0.37 -3.67
CA GLN A 75 1.26 -0.67 -2.71
C GLN A 75 1.82 -0.05 -1.45
N GLY A 76 1.55 -0.67 -0.31
CA GLY A 76 2.08 -0.26 0.97
C GLY A 76 2.22 -1.46 1.88
N TYR A 77 2.95 -1.24 2.97
CA TYR A 77 3.16 -2.25 3.98
C TYR A 77 2.99 -1.63 5.36
N GLY A 78 2.28 -2.34 6.23
CA GLY A 78 2.12 -1.96 7.61
C GLY A 78 2.25 -3.18 8.50
N LEU A 79 2.66 -2.94 9.73
CA LEU A 79 2.75 -3.91 10.81
C LEU A 79 1.76 -3.51 11.89
N THR A 80 1.14 -4.47 12.56
CA THR A 80 0.22 -4.20 13.68
C THR A 80 0.91 -3.42 14.80
N GLU A 81 2.21 -3.63 14.97
CA GLU A 81 3.08 -3.11 16.03
C GLU A 81 3.55 -1.66 15.74
N VAL A 82 3.70 -1.32 14.45
CA VAL A 82 4.30 -0.06 14.02
C VAL A 82 3.26 0.92 13.47
N GLY A 83 2.17 0.40 12.91
CA GLY A 83 1.04 1.20 12.45
C GLY A 83 0.49 0.75 11.11
N VAL A 84 -0.68 1.30 10.79
CA VAL A 84 -1.44 0.90 9.60
C VAL A 84 -0.74 1.23 8.26
N ASN A 85 0.34 2.00 8.21
CA ASN A 85 1.12 2.10 6.98
C ASN A 85 2.53 2.53 7.34
N CYS A 86 3.47 1.59 7.40
CA CYS A 86 4.85 1.85 7.78
C CYS A 86 5.70 2.18 6.54
N PHE A 87 5.29 1.67 5.38
CA PHE A 87 5.85 1.98 4.07
C PHE A 87 4.74 2.39 3.09
N SER A 88 5.07 3.33 2.21
CA SER A 88 4.17 3.82 1.17
C SER A 88 4.94 4.20 -0.09
N MET A 89 4.24 4.29 -1.21
CA MET A 89 4.80 4.74 -2.48
C MET A 89 3.98 5.87 -3.11
N THR A 90 4.61 6.57 -4.04
CA THR A 90 3.97 7.58 -4.89
C THR A 90 3.25 6.93 -6.07
N ASP A 91 2.44 7.71 -6.78
CA ASP A 91 1.80 7.24 -8.03
C ASP A 91 2.82 6.85 -9.10
N GLU A 92 3.91 7.63 -9.22
CA GLU A 92 4.99 7.38 -10.15
C GLU A 92 5.71 6.05 -9.88
N ASP A 93 5.88 5.69 -8.60
CA ASP A 93 6.53 4.44 -8.20
C ASP A 93 5.62 3.21 -8.34
N ALA A 94 4.31 3.41 -8.43
CA ALA A 94 3.33 2.31 -8.37
C ALA A 94 3.48 1.28 -9.50
N LEU A 95 3.72 1.75 -10.74
CA LEU A 95 4.00 0.87 -11.88
C LEU A 95 5.50 0.66 -12.12
N ARG A 96 6.34 1.63 -11.74
CA ARG A 96 7.79 1.56 -11.97
C ARG A 96 8.49 0.57 -11.04
N LYS A 97 7.98 0.37 -9.82
CA LYS A 97 8.57 -0.47 -8.78
C LYS A 97 7.60 -1.56 -8.32
N LEU A 98 7.08 -2.32 -9.27
CA LEU A 98 6.22 -3.47 -8.97
C LEU A 98 6.94 -4.45 -8.03
N GLY A 99 6.24 -4.88 -6.97
CA GLY A 99 6.80 -5.75 -5.93
C GLY A 99 7.50 -5.01 -4.80
N SER A 100 7.72 -3.69 -4.92
CA SER A 100 8.20 -2.86 -3.80
C SER A 100 7.04 -2.50 -2.87
N VAL A 101 7.33 -2.37 -1.57
CA VAL A 101 6.41 -1.80 -0.58
C VAL A 101 6.53 -0.27 -0.47
N GLY A 102 7.44 0.33 -1.23
CA GLY A 102 7.73 1.75 -1.21
C GLY A 102 8.80 2.14 -0.19
N LYS A 103 8.71 3.35 0.33
CA LYS A 103 9.64 3.94 1.30
C LYS A 103 8.98 4.05 2.68
N PRO A 104 9.76 4.07 3.77
CA PRO A 104 9.24 4.36 5.10
C PRO A 104 8.42 5.65 5.10
N ILE A 105 7.30 5.65 5.82
CA ILE A 105 6.48 6.86 6.00
C ILE A 105 7.24 7.93 6.80
N PHE A 106 6.79 9.17 6.70
CA PHE A 106 7.38 10.29 7.43
C PHE A 106 7.53 9.98 8.93
N HIS A 107 8.68 10.34 9.49
CA HIS A 107 9.06 10.11 10.90
C HIS A 107 9.28 8.64 11.31
N SER A 108 9.27 7.71 10.36
CA SER A 108 9.65 6.31 10.57
C SER A 108 11.07 6.05 10.06
N GLU A 109 11.91 5.41 10.88
CA GLU A 109 13.20 4.89 10.46
C GLU A 109 13.12 3.36 10.40
N MET A 110 13.65 2.80 9.32
CA MET A 110 13.59 1.37 9.03
C MET A 110 14.98 0.90 8.61
N ARG A 111 15.42 -0.22 9.19
CA ARG A 111 16.68 -0.88 8.85
C ARG A 111 16.41 -2.33 8.47
N LEU A 112 17.29 -2.88 7.64
CA LEU A 112 17.34 -4.32 7.41
C LEU A 112 18.52 -4.86 8.21
N VAL A 113 18.27 -5.83 9.08
CA VAL A 113 19.28 -6.40 9.96
C VAL A 113 19.41 -7.92 9.79
N ASP A 114 20.58 -8.46 10.09
CA ASP A 114 20.81 -9.90 10.21
C ASP A 114 20.35 -10.46 11.57
N ALA A 115 20.60 -11.75 11.82
CA ALA A 115 20.23 -12.42 13.07
C ALA A 115 20.95 -11.85 14.31
N ASP A 116 22.08 -11.17 14.12
CA ASP A 116 22.89 -10.55 15.16
C ASP A 116 22.58 -9.03 15.30
N CYS A 117 21.52 -8.55 14.64
CA CYS A 117 21.08 -7.15 14.60
C CYS A 117 22.06 -6.17 13.92
N ASN A 118 22.94 -6.65 13.04
CA ASN A 118 23.81 -5.80 12.23
C ASN A 118 23.12 -5.39 10.93
N ASP A 119 23.37 -4.17 10.46
CA ASP A 119 22.80 -3.69 9.20
C ASP A 119 23.30 -4.53 8.01
N VAL A 120 22.38 -5.00 7.17
CA VAL A 120 22.73 -5.78 5.96
C VAL A 120 23.05 -4.86 4.76
N PRO A 121 23.93 -5.26 3.84
CA PRO A 121 24.23 -4.51 2.63
C PRO A 121 23.02 -4.31 1.71
N ILE A 122 23.08 -3.28 0.85
CA ILE A 122 22.04 -3.02 -0.15
C ILE A 122 21.94 -4.22 -1.10
N GLY A 123 20.73 -4.76 -1.25
CA GLY A 123 20.43 -5.90 -2.13
C GLY A 123 20.41 -7.25 -1.42
N GLU A 124 20.89 -7.31 -0.16
CA GLU A 124 20.82 -8.50 0.67
C GLU A 124 19.49 -8.57 1.43
N THR A 125 19.07 -9.80 1.76
CA THR A 125 17.85 -10.04 2.53
C THR A 125 18.13 -9.94 4.03
N GLY A 126 17.28 -9.23 4.76
CA GLY A 126 17.34 -9.12 6.22
C GLY A 126 15.95 -8.95 6.85
N GLU A 127 15.91 -8.94 8.18
CA GLU A 127 14.70 -8.65 8.96
C GLU A 127 14.48 -7.13 9.08
N THR A 128 13.22 -6.68 9.06
CA THR A 128 12.90 -5.25 9.17
C THR A 128 12.88 -4.83 10.64
N ASP A 129 13.85 -4.00 11.05
CA ASP A 129 13.88 -3.34 12.36
C ASP A 129 13.27 -1.93 12.27
N HIS A 130 12.24 -1.65 13.08
CA HIS A 130 11.57 -0.35 13.13
C HIS A 130 12.05 0.47 14.33
N GLN A 131 12.61 1.64 14.04
CA GLN A 131 13.06 2.60 15.04
C GLN A 131 12.09 3.80 15.06
N ARG A 132 11.44 4.05 16.21
CA ARG A 132 10.69 5.30 16.40
C ARG A 132 11.68 6.43 16.66
N ARG A 133 11.58 7.55 15.93
CA ARG A 133 12.31 8.77 16.29
C ARG A 133 11.89 9.24 17.68
N SER A 134 12.66 8.90 18.71
CA SER A 134 12.58 9.59 19.99
C SER A 134 13.10 11.01 19.78
N ARG A 135 12.29 12.03 20.10
CA ARG A 135 12.83 13.38 20.31
C ARG A 135 13.59 13.38 21.64
N SER A 136 14.86 12.99 21.58
CA SER A 136 15.87 13.35 22.58
C SER A 136 17.27 13.21 21.97
N ARG A 137 17.58 14.02 20.96
CA ARG A 137 18.96 14.51 20.78
C ARG A 137 19.05 15.81 21.56
N GLY A 138 19.48 15.70 22.81
CA GLY A 138 19.76 16.82 23.69
C GLY A 138 20.71 16.38 24.79
N LEU A 139 21.91 16.96 24.75
CA LEU A 139 22.94 17.00 25.80
C LEU A 139 23.74 15.71 26.05
N LEU A 140 24.85 15.56 25.32
CA LEU A 140 26.14 15.46 26.01
C LEU A 140 27.08 16.47 25.35
N GLU A 141 27.29 17.55 26.08
CA GLU A 141 28.24 18.61 25.82
C GLU A 141 29.67 18.08 25.92
N HIS A 142 30.56 18.83 25.29
CA HIS A 142 32.02 18.77 25.45
C HIS A 142 32.49 18.41 26.86
N ASN A 143 33.44 17.48 26.91
CA ASN A 143 34.76 17.71 27.51
C ASN A 143 35.80 16.81 26.85
#